data_AF-A0A929GFL8-F1
#
_entry.id   AF-A0A929GFL8-F1
#
_cell.length_a   1.000
_cell.length_b   1.000
_cell.length_c   1.000
_cell.angle_alpha   90.00
_cell.angle_beta   90.00
_cell.angle_gamma   90.00
#
_symmetry.space_group_name_H-M   'P 1'
#
loop_
_entity.id
_entity.type
_entity.pdbx_description
1 polymer ?
#
loop_
_entity_poly.entity_id
_entity_poly.type
_entity_poly.pdbx_seq_one_letter_code
_entity_poly.pdbx_strand_id
1 'polypeptide(L)'
;MIDLLKKGILTGIGIGLMTKEKVQDFAKKTAEEAKLTKEEGRKFADELLKRSEETKQQIEEKINNQVKKVIDKLGVATHEDLRKIQERLDKLQSSLSKKTRKKNDS
;
A
#
# COMPACT_ATOMS: atom_id res chain seq x y z
N MET A 1 28.93 -7.96 14.71
CA MET A 1 28.15 -9.16 15.09
C MET A 1 26.68 -8.84 15.35
N ILE A 2 26.36 -7.82 16.17
CA ILE A 2 24.97 -7.36 16.41
C ILE A 2 24.21 -7.03 15.13
N ASP A 3 24.85 -6.34 14.17
CA ASP A 3 24.20 -6.05 12.88
C ASP A 3 23.85 -7.28 12.04
N LEU A 4 24.59 -8.38 12.20
CA LEU A 4 24.35 -9.61 11.46
C LEU A 4 23.17 -10.38 12.06
N LEU A 5 23.04 -10.36 13.39
CA LEU A 5 21.90 -10.94 14.12
C LEU A 5 20.62 -10.12 13.86
N LYS A 6 20.73 -8.79 13.92
CA LYS A 6 19.67 -7.86 13.51
C LYS A 6 19.23 -8.16 12.08
N LYS A 7 20.15 -8.22 11.11
CA LYS A 7 19.82 -8.54 9.72
C LYS A 7 19.19 -9.93 9.56
N GLY A 8 19.75 -10.97 10.16
CA GLY A 8 19.25 -12.34 10.03
C GLY A 8 17.81 -12.53 10.53
N ILE A 9 17.46 -11.92 11.66
CA ILE A 9 16.11 -12.02 12.25
C ILE A 9 15.11 -11.12 11.52
N LEU A 10 15.53 -9.90 11.13
CA LEU A 10 14.72 -9.00 10.32
C LEU A 10 14.42 -9.59 8.93
N THR A 11 15.30 -10.44 8.41
CA THR A 11 15.09 -11.19 7.17
C THR A 11 14.24 -12.45 7.37
N GLY A 12 14.35 -13.13 8.52
CA GLY A 12 13.60 -14.37 8.79
C GLY A 12 12.12 -14.19 9.11
N ILE A 13 11.74 -13.10 9.79
CA ILE A 13 10.33 -12.79 10.13
C ILE A 13 9.77 -11.67 9.25
N GLY A 14 10.62 -10.83 8.67
CA GLY A 14 10.22 -9.64 7.94
C GLY A 14 9.76 -8.53 8.88
N ILE A 15 10.40 -7.36 8.78
CA ILE A 15 10.13 -6.21 9.65
C ILE A 15 8.66 -5.81 9.59
N GLY A 16 8.03 -5.86 8.41
CA GLY A 16 6.64 -5.48 8.19
C GLY A 16 5.58 -6.42 8.77
N LEU A 17 5.97 -7.57 9.32
CA LEU A 17 5.04 -8.54 9.95
C LEU A 17 5.18 -8.59 11.48
N MET A 18 6.05 -7.77 12.08
CA MET A 18 6.29 -7.81 13.51
C MET A 18 5.19 -7.06 14.29
N THR A 19 4.60 -7.71 15.30
CA THR A 19 3.68 -7.07 16.25
C THR A 19 4.43 -6.23 17.28
N LYS A 20 3.72 -5.31 17.96
CA LYS A 20 4.29 -4.46 19.01
C LYS A 20 4.94 -5.28 20.14
N GLU A 21 4.32 -6.39 20.57
CA GLU A 21 4.92 -7.26 21.58
C GLU A 21 6.22 -7.91 21.06
N LYS A 22 6.22 -8.42 19.83
CA LYS A 22 7.39 -9.04 19.20
C LYS A 22 8.56 -8.05 19.07
N VAL A 23 8.27 -6.78 18.75
CA VAL A 23 9.30 -5.74 18.66
C VAL A 23 9.85 -5.41 20.05
N GLN A 24 9.01 -5.33 21.08
CA GLN A 24 9.46 -5.09 22.47
C GLN A 24 10.33 -6.24 22.99
N ASP A 25 9.91 -7.48 22.80
CA ASP A 25 10.68 -8.66 23.21
C ASP A 25 12.03 -8.72 22.49
N PHE A 26 12.05 -8.40 21.19
CA PHE A 26 13.27 -8.36 20.40
C PHE A 26 14.22 -7.25 20.84
N ALA A 27 13.71 -6.05 21.08
CA ALA A 27 14.50 -4.93 21.57
C ALA A 27 15.09 -5.23 22.95
N LYS A 28 14.33 -5.90 23.82
CA LYS A 28 14.78 -6.33 25.15
C LYS A 28 15.90 -7.38 25.06
N LYS A 29 15.72 -8.45 24.27
CA LYS A 29 16.78 -9.46 24.02
C LYS A 29 18.04 -8.83 23.44
N THR A 30 17.86 -7.94 22.46
CA THR A 30 18.99 -7.25 21.82
C THR A 30 19.70 -6.34 22.81
N ALA A 31 18.96 -5.66 23.69
CA ALA A 31 19.56 -4.80 24.72
C ALA A 31 20.37 -5.61 25.75
N GLU A 32 19.86 -6.78 26.16
CA GLU A 32 20.54 -7.71 27.06
C GLU A 32 21.82 -8.29 26.41
N GLU A 33 21.74 -8.77 25.17
CA GLU A 33 22.87 -9.38 24.45
C GLU A 33 23.95 -8.37 24.05
N ALA A 34 23.55 -7.16 23.66
CA ALA A 34 24.45 -6.10 23.23
C ALA A 34 24.92 -5.17 24.36
N LYS A 35 24.50 -5.43 25.61
CA LYS A 35 24.72 -4.55 26.76
C LYS A 35 24.30 -3.11 26.48
N LEU A 36 23.23 -2.92 25.71
CA LEU A 36 22.72 -1.59 25.42
C LEU A 36 22.10 -0.99 26.68
N THR A 37 22.25 0.31 26.81
CA THR A 37 21.52 1.06 27.83
C THR A 37 20.01 0.99 27.55
N LYS A 38 19.19 1.18 28.61
CA LYS A 38 17.72 1.23 28.46
C LYS A 38 17.28 2.24 27.39
N GLU A 39 18.01 3.34 27.23
CA GLU A 39 17.70 4.38 26.25
C GLU A 39 17.95 3.91 24.81
N GLU A 40 19.07 3.22 24.56
CA GLU A 40 19.41 2.66 23.26
C GLU A 40 18.46 1.53 22.85
N GLY A 41 18.07 0.67 23.80
CA GLY A 41 17.07 -0.37 23.56
C GLY A 41 15.70 0.20 23.18
N ARG A 42 15.29 1.30 23.83
CA ARG A 42 14.03 2.00 23.51
C ARG A 42 14.07 2.64 22.13
N LYS A 43 15.14 3.37 21.81
CA LYS A 43 15.34 3.97 20.47
C LYS A 43 15.31 2.92 19.37
N PHE A 44 15.93 1.75 19.60
CA PHE A 44 15.93 0.65 18.65
C PHE A 44 14.53 0.04 18.44
N ALA A 45 13.75 -0.13 19.51
CA ALA A 45 12.36 -0.59 19.41
C ALA A 45 11.50 0.38 18.60
N ASP A 46 11.63 1.68 18.87
CA ASP A 46 10.87 2.73 18.19
C ASP A 46 11.24 2.79 16.68
N GLU A 47 12.53 2.64 16.34
CA GLU A 47 12.97 2.59 14.95
C GLU A 47 12.42 1.36 14.20
N LEU A 48 12.39 0.20 14.86
CA LEU A 48 11.82 -1.02 14.28
C LEU A 48 10.32 -0.93 14.06
N LEU A 49 9.58 -0.35 15.01
CA LEU A 49 8.16 -0.09 14.87
C LEU A 49 7.87 0.83 13.68
N LYS A 50 8.61 1.94 13.59
CA LYS A 50 8.47 2.89 12.47
C LYS A 50 8.77 2.23 11.12
N ARG A 51 9.88 1.49 11.01
CA ARG A 51 10.23 0.76 9.78
C ARG A 51 9.21 -0.32 9.44
N SER A 52 8.63 -0.99 10.43
CA SER A 52 7.55 -1.98 10.23
C SER A 52 6.33 -1.33 9.58
N GLU A 53 5.86 -0.20 10.12
CA GLU A 53 4.72 0.55 9.57
C GLU A 53 4.97 1.04 8.14
N GLU A 54 6.14 1.64 7.89
CA GLU A 54 6.54 2.08 6.54
C GLU A 54 6.59 0.91 5.55
N THR A 55 7.17 -0.23 5.96
CA THR A 55 7.24 -1.43 5.13
C THR A 55 5.86 -2.00 4.83
N LYS A 56 4.96 -2.01 5.82
CA LYS A 56 3.58 -2.47 5.65
C LYS A 56 2.84 -1.64 4.59
N GLN A 57 2.95 -0.31 4.66
CA GLN A 57 2.34 0.59 3.67
C GLN A 57 2.87 0.33 2.25
N GLN A 58 4.20 0.17 2.11
CA GLN A 58 4.80 -0.14 0.80
C GLN A 58 4.32 -1.49 0.24
N ILE A 59 4.15 -2.50 1.09
CA ILE A 59 3.61 -3.80 0.68
C ILE A 59 2.15 -3.67 0.24
N GLU A 60 1.31 -2.98 1.01
CA GLU A 60 -0.09 -2.73 0.67
C GLU A 60 -0.22 -2.01 -0.68
N GLU A 61 0.59 -0.98 -0.92
CA GLU A 61 0.61 -0.26 -2.19
C GLU A 61 1.04 -1.17 -3.35
N LYS A 62 2.08 -1.99 -3.14
CA LYS A 62 2.57 -2.93 -4.16
C LYS A 62 1.53 -3.99 -4.50
N ILE A 63 0.82 -4.51 -3.50
CA ILE A 63 -0.27 -5.47 -3.69
C ILE A 63 -1.40 -4.80 -4.48
N ASN A 64 -1.86 -3.61 -4.06
CA ASN A 64 -2.93 -2.88 -4.75
C ASN A 64 -2.59 -2.62 -6.22
N ASN A 65 -1.35 -2.18 -6.48
CA ASN A 65 -0.87 -1.95 -7.85
C ASN A 65 -0.79 -3.25 -8.66
N GLN A 66 -0.38 -4.35 -8.04
CA GLN A 66 -0.32 -5.64 -8.72
C GLN A 66 -1.72 -6.18 -9.04
N VAL A 67 -2.67 -6.04 -8.11
CA VAL A 67 -4.08 -6.41 -8.32
C VAL A 67 -4.68 -5.61 -9.46
N LYS A 68 -4.49 -4.27 -9.47
CA LYS A 68 -4.93 -3.42 -10.59
C LYS A 68 -4.37 -3.90 -11.94
N LYS A 69 -3.06 -4.14 -12.01
CA LYS A 69 -2.42 -4.68 -13.23
C LYS A 69 -2.99 -6.01 -13.69
N VAL A 70 -3.37 -6.89 -12.76
CA VAL A 70 -3.99 -8.17 -13.10
C VAL A 70 -5.40 -7.97 -13.66
N ILE A 71 -6.21 -7.11 -13.04
CA ILE A 71 -7.55 -6.74 -13.52
C ILE A 71 -7.46 -6.16 -14.94
N ASP A 72 -6.52 -5.24 -15.16
CA ASP A 72 -6.26 -4.64 -16.48
C ASP A 72 -5.88 -5.70 -17.52
N LYS A 73 -4.99 -6.64 -17.16
CA LYS A 73 -4.56 -7.74 -18.05
C LYS A 73 -5.67 -8.73 -18.38
N LEU A 74 -6.60 -8.95 -17.47
CA LEU A 74 -7.77 -9.81 -17.70
C LEU A 74 -8.84 -9.14 -18.56
N GLY A 75 -8.67 -7.85 -18.91
CA GLY A 75 -9.63 -7.10 -19.71
C GLY A 75 -10.93 -6.80 -18.98
N VAL A 76 -10.90 -6.83 -17.64
CA VAL A 76 -12.09 -6.56 -16.82
C VAL A 76 -12.30 -5.04 -16.78
N ALA A 77 -13.44 -4.57 -17.30
CA ALA A 77 -13.80 -3.16 -17.22
C ALA A 77 -13.99 -2.73 -15.77
N THR A 78 -13.34 -1.64 -15.36
CA THR A 78 -13.51 -1.08 -14.02
C THR A 78 -14.79 -0.25 -13.93
N HIS A 79 -15.25 0.01 -12.70
CA HIS A 79 -16.38 0.91 -12.48
C HIS A 79 -16.10 2.32 -13.04
N GLU A 80 -14.84 2.76 -13.04
CA GLU A 80 -14.46 4.06 -13.60
C GLU A 80 -14.59 4.07 -15.12
N ASP A 81 -14.22 2.97 -15.80
CA ASP A 81 -14.40 2.83 -17.25
C ASP A 81 -15.88 2.88 -17.62
N LEU A 82 -16.73 2.18 -16.87
CA LEU A 82 -18.18 2.22 -17.06
C LEU A 82 -18.75 3.63 -16.87
N ARG A 83 -18.29 4.37 -15.84
CA ARG A 83 -18.70 5.77 -15.62
C ARG A 83 -18.28 6.66 -16.79
N LYS A 84 -17.05 6.53 -17.29
CA LYS A 84 -16.56 7.27 -18.47
C LYS A 84 -17.38 6.96 -19.71
N ILE A 85 -17.79 5.71 -19.90
CA ILE A 85 -18.66 5.32 -21.01
C ILE A 85 -20.04 5.97 -20.87
N GLN A 86 -20.62 5.93 -19.67
CA GLN A 86 -21.93 6.55 -19.39
C GLN A 86 -21.90 8.06 -19.65
N GLU A 87 -20.90 8.78 -19.15
CA GLU A 87 -20.74 10.23 -19.41
C GLU A 87 -20.61 10.55 -20.91
N ARG A 88 -19.91 9.70 -21.67
CA ARG A 88 -19.79 9.86 -23.13
C ARG A 88 -21.12 9.61 -23.83
N LEU A 89 -21.88 8.61 -23.39
CA LEU A 89 -23.22 8.32 -23.91
C LEU A 89 -24.18 9.49 -23.66
N ASP A 90 -24.19 10.04 -22.45
CA ASP A 90 -25.04 11.17 -22.08
C ASP A 90 -24.73 12.42 -22.92
N LYS A 91 -23.44 12.70 -23.15
CA LYS A 91 -22.99 13.80 -24.02
C LYS A 91 -23.41 13.58 -25.46
N LEU A 92 -23.32 12.35 -25.97
CA LEU A 92 -23.72 12.01 -27.32
C LEU A 92 -25.23 12.18 -27.50
N GLN A 93 -26.04 11.66 -26.57
CA GLN A 93 -27.50 11.80 -26.55
C GLN A 93 -27.92 13.27 -26.50
N SER A 94 -27.25 14.08 -25.67
CA SER A 94 -27.50 15.53 -25.58
C SER A 94 -27.15 16.26 -26.89
N SER A 95 -26.11 15.82 -27.59
CA SER A 95 -25.69 16.43 -28.86
C SER A 95 -26.62 16.05 -30.00
N LEU A 96 -27.08 14.80 -30.05
CA LEU A 96 -28.04 14.31 -31.03
C LEU A 96 -29.40 15.00 -30.86
N SER A 97 -29.93 15.08 -29.64
CA SER A 97 -31.19 15.78 -29.36
C SER A 97 -31.15 17.26 -29.76
N LYS A 98 -30.04 17.96 -29.51
CA LYS A 98 -29.82 19.34 -29.97
C LYS A 98 -29.78 19.45 -31.51
N LYS A 99 -29.13 18.50 -32.19
CA LYS A 99 -29.03 18.49 -33.66
C LYS A 99 -30.38 18.19 -34.32
N THR A 100 -31.18 17.30 -33.75
CA THR A 100 -32.53 16.96 -34.26
C THR A 100 -33.50 18.12 -34.09
N ARG A 101 -33.47 18.85 -32.96
CA ARG A 101 -34.29 20.06 -32.77
C ARG A 101 -33.96 21.16 -33.80
N LYS A 102 -32.68 21.44 -34.02
CA LYS A 102 -32.25 22.42 -35.04
C LYS A 102 -32.67 22.09 -36.47
N LYS A 103 -32.92 20.81 -36.80
CA LYS A 103 -33.30 20.38 -38.15
C LYS A 103 -34.83 20.43 -38.39
N ASN A 104 -35.64 20.46 -37.34
CA ASN A 104 -37.10 20.59 -37.44
C ASN A 104 -37.58 22.05 -37.39
N ASP A 105 -36.72 22.98 -36.95
CA ASP A 105 -36.98 24.43 -36.92
C ASP A 105 -36.43 25.17 -38.16
N SER A 106 -36.00 24.45 -39.21
CA SER A 106 -35.53 24.98 -40.51
C SER A 106 -36.32 24.36 -41.65
#